data_AF-A0A916YM87-F1
#
_entry.id   AF-A0A916YM87-F1
#
_cell.length_a   1.000
_cell.length_b   1.000
_cell.length_c   1.000
_cell.angle_alpha   90.00
_cell.angle_beta   90.00
_cell.angle_gamma   90.00
#
_symmetry.space_group_name_H-M   'P 1'
#
loop_
_entity.id
_entity.type
_entity.pdbx_description
1 polymer ?
#
loop_
_entity_poly.entity_id
_entity_poly.type
_entity_poly.pdbx_seq_one_letter_code
_entity_poly.pdbx_strand_id
1 'polypeptide(L)' 'MIASAETKRDVQINKSGWDKVANQFFEGSFDILDYGTYAPTEEELHLLGQIEDSVILEVGCGSAHTLEYLAKRGA' A
#
# COMPACT_ATOMS: atom_id res chain seq x y z
N MET A 1 21.47 1.44 -26.64
CA MET A 1 21.93 1.60 -25.25
C MET A 1 21.40 2.87 -24.55
N ILE A 2 20.46 3.61 -25.16
CA ILE A 2 20.01 4.95 -24.69
C ILE A 2 18.80 4.86 -23.74
N ALA A 3 17.85 3.96 -24.02
CA ALA A 3 16.65 3.74 -23.18
C ALA A 3 16.96 3.38 -21.72
N SER A 4 18.05 2.64 -21.46
CA SER A 4 18.39 2.20 -20.11
C SER A 4 18.84 3.34 -19.16
N ALA A 5 19.33 4.45 -19.69
CA ALA A 5 19.76 5.60 -18.90
C ALA A 5 18.58 6.51 -18.55
N GLU A 6 17.64 6.68 -19.48
CA GLU A 6 16.40 7.44 -19.27
C GLU A 6 15.49 6.74 -18.25
N THR A 7 15.31 5.42 -18.36
CA THR A 7 14.55 4.65 -17.36
C THR A 7 15.15 4.76 -15.96
N LYS A 8 16.49 4.76 -15.83
CA LYS A 8 17.15 4.96 -14.54
C LYS A 8 16.87 6.35 -13.96
N ARG A 9 16.84 7.38 -14.80
CA ARG A 9 16.51 8.75 -14.38
C ARG A 9 15.07 8.85 -13.89
N ASP A 10 14.12 8.26 -14.60
CA ASP A 10 12.70 8.30 -14.25
C ASP A 10 12.44 7.59 -12.91
N VAL A 11 13.08 6.45 -12.68
CA VAL A 11 13.01 5.74 -11.38
C VAL A 11 13.56 6.60 -10.24
N GLN A 12 14.67 7.33 -10.46
CA GLN A 12 15.22 8.21 -9.42
C GLN A 12 14.30 9.40 -9.14
N ILE A 13 13.70 10.00 -10.17
CA ILE A 13 12.74 11.09 -9.99
C ILE A 13 11.54 10.60 -9.16
N ASN A 14 10.96 9.46 -9.52
CA ASN A 14 9.83 8.88 -8.78
C ASN A 14 10.19 8.53 -7.34
N LYS A 15 11.35 7.89 -7.12
CA LYS A 15 11.84 7.59 -5.77
C LYS A 15 11.97 8.86 -4.94
N SER A 16 12.61 9.90 -5.48
CA SER A 16 12.81 11.15 -4.74
C SER A 16 11.49 11.87 -4.42
N GLY A 17 10.50 11.76 -5.30
CA GLY A 17 9.15 12.25 -5.07
C GLY A 17 8.48 11.54 -3.89
N TRP A 18 8.47 10.20 -3.91
CA TRP A 18 7.90 9.39 -2.83
C TRP A 18 8.63 9.59 -1.50
N ASP A 19 9.97 9.62 -1.49
CA ASP A 19 10.77 9.86 -0.28
C ASP A 19 10.41 11.21 0.39
N LYS A 20 10.05 12.23 -0.41
CA LYS A 20 9.68 13.56 0.09
C LYS A 20 8.31 13.60 0.77
N VAL A 21 7.36 12.78 0.34
CA VAL A 21 5.98 12.79 0.84
C VAL A 21 5.64 11.62 1.76
N ALA A 22 6.55 10.66 1.95
CA ALA A 22 6.31 9.42 2.68
C ALA A 22 5.72 9.63 4.09
N ASN A 23 6.14 10.67 4.80
CA ASN A 23 5.66 10.99 6.14
C ASN A 23 4.15 11.29 6.20
N GLN A 24 3.53 11.73 5.10
CA GLN A 24 2.09 11.98 5.01
C GLN A 24 1.27 10.69 5.03
N PHE A 25 1.89 9.53 4.79
CA PHE A 25 1.26 8.22 4.71
C PHE A 25 1.55 7.34 5.95
N PHE A 26 2.09 7.94 7.02
CA PHE A 26 2.35 7.23 8.27
C PHE A 26 1.16 7.31 9.25
N GLU A 27 0.19 8.18 8.98
CA GLU A 27 -1.05 8.26 9.74
C GLU A 27 -2.03 7.22 9.21
N GLY A 28 -2.75 6.55 10.12
CA GLY A 28 -3.69 5.49 9.76
C GLY A 28 -4.06 4.59 10.93
N SER A 29 -4.85 3.56 10.64
CA SER A 29 -5.23 2.50 11.58
C SER A 29 -4.65 1.18 11.11
N PHE A 30 -4.18 0.36 12.05
CA PHE A 30 -3.79 -1.03 11.78
C PHE A 30 -4.97 -2.01 11.90
N ASP A 31 -6.14 -1.53 12.30
CA ASP A 31 -7.32 -2.35 12.60
C ASP A 31 -8.44 -2.18 11.58
N ILE A 32 -8.42 -1.08 10.81
CA ILE A 32 -9.41 -0.72 9.79
C ILE A 32 -8.70 -0.56 8.44
N LEU A 33 -9.26 -1.15 7.39
CA LEU A 33 -8.80 -0.95 6.01
C LEU A 33 -9.75 0.03 5.31
N ASP A 34 -9.21 1.21 4.99
CA ASP A 34 -9.92 2.32 4.36
C ASP A 34 -9.51 2.45 2.89
N TYR A 35 -10.48 2.70 2.00
CA TYR A 35 -10.24 2.86 0.56
C TYR A 35 -10.12 4.32 0.10
N GLY A 36 -10.12 5.26 1.04
CA GLY A 36 -10.08 6.70 0.86
C GLY A 36 -11.05 7.42 1.79
N THR A 37 -10.77 8.67 2.13
CA THR A 37 -11.48 9.48 3.15
C THR A 37 -13.01 9.50 3.05
N TYR A 38 -13.58 9.27 1.86
CA TYR A 38 -15.02 9.28 1.61
C TYR A 38 -15.55 7.94 1.09
N ALA A 39 -14.71 6.91 1.04
CA ALA A 39 -15.08 5.57 0.66
C ALA A 39 -15.56 4.80 1.91
N PRO A 40 -16.49 3.83 1.76
CA PRO A 40 -16.77 2.89 2.83
C PRO A 40 -15.54 2.00 3.13
N THR A 41 -15.51 1.43 4.32
CA THR A 41 -14.43 0.55 4.81
C THR A 41 -14.51 -0.86 4.20
N GLU A 42 -13.43 -1.63 4.33
CA GLU A 42 -13.46 -3.06 3.97
C GLU A 42 -14.51 -3.84 4.77
N GLU A 43 -14.77 -3.47 6.01
CA GLU A 43 -15.81 -4.05 6.84
C GLU A 43 -17.23 -3.80 6.32
N GLU A 44 -17.44 -2.75 5.52
CA GLU A 44 -18.73 -2.42 4.90
C GLU A 44 -18.87 -3.03 3.49
N LEU A 45 -17.76 -3.11 2.74
CA LEU A 45 -17.79 -3.53 1.33
C LEU A 45 -17.48 -5.01 1.12
N HIS A 46 -16.68 -5.62 2.01
CA HIS A 46 -16.21 -7.00 1.91
C HIS A 46 -15.56 -7.33 0.54
N LEU A 47 -14.71 -6.44 0.01
CA LEU A 47 -14.09 -6.61 -1.31
C LEU A 47 -13.02 -7.70 -1.33
N LEU A 48 -12.31 -7.90 -0.22
CA LEU A 48 -11.25 -8.90 -0.10
C LEU A 48 -11.79 -10.32 0.10
N GLY A 49 -13.01 -10.45 0.64
CA GLY A 49 -13.62 -11.74 0.92
C GLY A 49 -12.91 -12.49 2.06
N GLN A 50 -12.76 -13.81 1.90
CA GLN A 50 -12.00 -14.65 2.84
C GLN A 50 -10.52 -14.59 2.48
N ILE A 51 -9.68 -14.26 3.45
CA ILE A 51 -8.24 -14.04 3.27
C ILE A 51 -7.38 -14.95 4.15
N GLU A 52 -8.01 -15.75 5.01
CA GLU A 52 -7.32 -16.71 5.87
C GLU A 52 -6.46 -17.67 5.01
N ASP A 53 -5.22 -17.92 5.46
CA ASP A 53 -4.19 -18.74 4.81
C ASP A 53 -3.74 -18.24 3.41
N SER A 54 -4.07 -16.98 3.05
CA SER A 54 -3.72 -16.41 1.75
C SER A 54 -2.33 -15.79 1.71
N VAL A 55 -1.49 -16.21 0.76
CA VAL A 55 -0.21 -15.53 0.49
C VAL A 55 -0.43 -14.25 -0.31
N ILE A 56 -0.29 -13.08 0.34
CA ILE A 56 -0.56 -11.77 -0.26
C ILE A 56 0.75 -11.00 -0.55
N LEU A 57 0.81 -10.37 -1.73
CA LEU A 57 1.82 -9.37 -2.10
C LEU A 57 1.17 -8.00 -2.26
N GLU A 58 1.51 -7.06 -1.39
CA GLU A 58 1.10 -5.65 -1.54
C GLU A 58 2.20 -4.83 -2.23
N VAL A 59 1.90 -4.28 -3.39
CA VAL A 59 2.82 -3.39 -4.13
C VAL A 59 2.58 -1.94 -3.70
N GLY A 60 3.62 -1.31 -3.15
CA GLY A 60 3.50 0.05 -2.63
C GLY A 60 2.88 0.11 -1.24
N CYS A 61 3.19 -0.86 -0.37
CA CYS A 61 2.64 -0.99 0.99
C CYS A 61 2.90 0.18 1.95
N GLY A 62 3.71 1.17 1.55
CA GLY A 62 3.98 2.36 2.35
C GLY A 62 4.50 2.00 3.75
N SER A 63 3.74 2.41 4.77
CA SER A 63 3.99 2.17 6.20
C SER A 63 3.53 0.79 6.70
N ALA A 64 3.04 -0.07 5.81
CA ALA A 64 2.60 -1.45 6.08
C ALA A 64 1.36 -1.61 6.98
N HIS A 65 0.54 -0.57 7.16
CA HIS A 65 -0.72 -0.67 7.91
C HIS A 65 -1.66 -1.74 7.34
N THR A 66 -1.81 -1.80 6.01
CA THR A 66 -2.62 -2.82 5.32
C THR A 66 -2.05 -4.22 5.54
N LEU A 67 -0.74 -4.42 5.42
CA LEU A 67 -0.11 -5.72 5.67
C LEU A 67 -0.36 -6.21 7.10
N GLU A 68 -0.29 -5.32 8.09
CA GLU A 68 -0.61 -5.69 9.48
C GLU A 68 -2.11 -6.01 9.64
N TYR A 69 -3.00 -5.22 9.04
CA TYR A 69 -4.44 -5.48 9.01
C TYR A 69 -4.77 -6.88 8.46
N LEU A 70 -4.09 -7.28 7.38
CA LEU A 70 -4.24 -8.58 6.72
C LEU A 70 -3.67 -9.71 7.58
N ALA A 71 -2.46 -9.53 8.14
CA ALA A 71 -1.81 -10.52 8.99
C ALA A 71 -2.62 -10.82 10.28
N LYS A 72 -3.24 -9.80 10.88
CA LYS A 72 -4.16 -9.96 12.02
C LYS A 72 -5.40 -10.80 11.69
N ARG A 73 -5.73 -10.93 10.41
CA ARG A 73 -6.87 -11.71 9.88
C ARG A 73 -6.43 -13.06 9.28
N GLY A 74 -5.18 -13.47 9.53
CA GLY A 74 -4.70 -14.80 9.19
C GLY A 74 -4.30 -15.00 7.74
N ALA A 75 -4.10 -13.92 6.97
CA ALA A 75 -3.34 -13.99 5.72
C ALA A 75 -1.86 -14.29 5.99
#